data_AF-A0A6P8UHY7-F1
#
_entry.id   AF-A0A6P8UHY7-F1
#
_cell.length_a   1.000
_cell.length_b   1.000
_cell.length_c   1.000
_cell.angle_alpha   90.00
_cell.angle_beta   90.00
_cell.angle_gamma   90.00
#
_symmetry.space_group_name_H-M   'P 1'
#
loop_
_entity.id
_entity.type
_entity.pdbx_description
1 polymer ?
#
loop_
_entity_poly.entity_id
_entity_poly.type
_entity_poly.pdbx_seq_one_letter_code
_entity_poly.pdbx_strand_id
1 'polypeptide(L)'
;MHVSIRWLSLERCLTRILQQYEPLASYFKSSDEKQPRFRRLLEAFSNPMTEVYLLFYQATLPVFSTFNLLLQREKSSIFLLHDEIRSFIRKLLSKFLKPAALQHQELHEILYKDPSNQLPGEKLVIGFTTRGTLNRLLDAGDITPQQVQRFQQAAVAFLVRAVEYAMKKLPMREPLIKHAMFLDVQQRVECGVEDALYFVDRFPELLPYNGPDERDKLGEEFLDYQSMDIAMPEDPATFDIENFWGNMASMKNKVTGMSRFGRLSRIAKLVLVLPHSNADAERVFSVVGLNKTKTVWLLMELCHPS
;
A
#
# COMPACT_ATOMS: atom_id res chain seq x y z
N MET A 1 -12.30 11.60 -20.42
CA MET A 1 -12.21 12.28 -19.11
C MET A 1 -12.15 11.20 -18.03
N HIS A 2 -10.97 10.62 -17.81
CA HIS A 2 -10.76 9.56 -16.82
C HIS A 2 -10.54 10.27 -15.47
N VAL A 3 -11.63 10.59 -14.75
CA VAL A 3 -11.49 11.01 -13.36
C VAL A 3 -11.19 9.72 -12.59
N SER A 4 -9.90 9.41 -12.41
CA SER A 4 -9.53 8.48 -11.35
C SER A 4 -10.00 9.15 -10.06
N ILE A 5 -11.12 8.69 -9.51
CA ILE A 5 -11.44 9.00 -8.13
C ILE A 5 -10.28 8.38 -7.36
N ARG A 6 -9.32 9.22 -6.97
CA ARG A 6 -8.18 8.80 -6.14
C ARG A 6 -8.79 8.15 -4.91
N TRP A 7 -8.39 6.92 -4.61
CA TRP A 7 -8.99 6.11 -3.54
C TRP A 7 -9.07 6.86 -2.19
N LEU A 8 -8.08 7.74 -1.94
CA LEU A 8 -8.02 8.64 -0.79
C LEU A 8 -9.16 9.67 -0.74
N SER A 9 -9.63 10.15 -1.88
CA SER A 9 -10.78 11.06 -1.98
C SER A 9 -12.10 10.34 -1.69
N LEU A 10 -12.19 9.05 -2.02
CA LEU A 10 -13.39 8.24 -1.75
C LEU A 10 -13.59 8.05 -0.24
N GLU A 11 -12.54 7.73 0.50
CA GLU A 11 -12.61 7.58 1.96
C GLU A 11 -13.05 8.88 2.66
N ARG A 12 -12.49 10.02 2.25
CA ARG A 12 -12.89 11.34 2.77
C ARG A 12 -14.36 11.66 2.45
N CYS A 13 -14.80 11.36 1.22
CA CYS A 13 -16.18 11.55 0.79
C CYS A 13 -17.16 10.71 1.62
N LEU A 14 -16.86 9.41 1.78
CA LEU A 14 -17.67 8.50 2.59
C LEU A 14 -17.78 8.95 4.04
N THR A 15 -16.66 9.37 4.63
CA THR A 15 -16.65 9.91 5.99
C THR A 15 -17.55 11.14 6.11
N ARG A 16 -17.51 12.04 5.12
CA ARG A 16 -18.37 13.23 5.12
C ARG A 16 -19.85 12.89 4.95
N ILE A 17 -20.18 11.93 4.07
CA ILE A 17 -21.55 11.44 3.89
C ILE A 17 -22.08 10.87 5.20
N LEU A 18 -21.29 10.03 5.88
CA LEU A 18 -21.69 9.42 7.16
C LEU A 18 -21.86 10.44 8.28
N GLN A 19 -20.99 11.46 8.37
CA GLN A 19 -21.14 12.57 9.32
C GLN A 19 -22.43 13.37 9.14
N GLN A 20 -22.98 13.39 7.92
CA GLN A 20 -24.18 14.14 7.56
C GLN A 20 -25.35 13.21 7.20
N TYR A 21 -25.27 11.93 7.57
CA TYR A 21 -26.19 10.91 7.05
C TYR A 21 -27.65 11.24 7.38
N GLU A 22 -27.95 11.55 8.64
CA GLU A 22 -29.31 11.90 9.10
C GLU A 22 -29.86 13.18 8.42
N PRO A 23 -29.14 14.32 8.41
CA PRO A 23 -29.56 15.49 7.65
C PRO A 23 -29.80 15.21 6.15
N LEU A 24 -28.91 14.44 5.51
CA LEU A 24 -29.04 14.09 4.10
C LEU A 24 -30.27 13.20 3.86
N ALA A 25 -30.48 12.19 4.71
CA ALA A 25 -31.64 11.31 4.63
C ALA A 25 -32.94 12.10 4.76
N SER A 26 -33.01 13.02 5.73
CA SER A 26 -34.16 13.92 5.93
C SER A 26 -34.39 14.86 4.74
N TYR A 27 -33.32 15.45 4.20
CA TYR A 27 -33.40 16.33 3.04
C TYR A 27 -33.92 15.61 1.79
N PHE A 28 -33.38 14.43 1.46
CA PHE A 28 -33.82 13.69 0.29
C PHE A 28 -35.26 13.22 0.42
N LYS A 29 -35.69 12.77 1.61
CA LYS A 29 -37.06 12.31 1.88
C LYS A 29 -38.11 13.42 1.89
N SER A 30 -37.73 14.67 2.13
CA SER A 30 -38.67 15.81 2.23
C SER A 30 -38.88 16.58 0.92
N SER A 31 -38.12 16.27 -0.13
CA SER A 31 -38.17 17.00 -1.40
C SER A 31 -38.88 16.22 -2.52
N ASP A 32 -39.67 16.92 -3.34
CA ASP A 32 -40.34 16.38 -4.55
C ASP A 32 -39.55 16.63 -5.85
N GLU A 33 -38.21 16.68 -5.76
CA GLU A 33 -37.35 16.93 -6.92
C GLU A 33 -37.39 15.75 -7.91
N LYS A 34 -37.71 16.03 -9.17
CA LYS A 34 -37.99 15.02 -10.20
C LYS A 34 -36.74 14.60 -10.97
N GLN A 35 -35.62 15.28 -10.78
CA GLN A 35 -34.36 14.96 -11.45
C GLN A 35 -33.94 13.49 -11.19
N PRO A 36 -33.51 12.74 -12.22
CA PRO A 36 -33.18 11.32 -12.06
C PRO A 36 -32.08 11.03 -11.03
N ARG A 37 -31.10 11.93 -10.90
CA ARG A 37 -30.04 11.81 -9.88
C ARG A 37 -30.59 11.94 -8.46
N PHE A 38 -31.53 12.88 -8.28
CA PHE A 38 -32.18 13.09 -6.98
C PHE A 38 -33.00 11.86 -6.59
N ARG A 39 -33.80 11.31 -7.51
CA ARG A 39 -34.59 10.10 -7.26
C ARG A 39 -33.72 8.90 -6.86
N ARG A 40 -32.56 8.70 -7.49
CA ARG A 40 -31.60 7.65 -7.08
C ARG A 40 -31.09 7.85 -5.66
N LEU A 41 -30.81 9.09 -5.26
CA LEU A 41 -30.38 9.40 -3.90
C LEU A 41 -31.53 9.21 -2.91
N LEU A 42 -32.75 9.64 -3.23
CA LEU A 42 -33.94 9.36 -2.43
C LEU A 42 -34.14 7.86 -2.21
N GLU A 43 -34.09 7.05 -3.27
CA GLU A 43 -34.17 5.58 -3.17
C GLU A 43 -33.06 5.01 -2.28
N ALA A 44 -31.81 5.47 -2.46
CA ALA A 44 -30.68 5.03 -1.65
C ALA A 44 -30.86 5.38 -0.17
N PHE A 45 -31.14 6.64 0.17
CA PHE A 45 -31.32 7.09 1.56
C PHE A 45 -32.64 6.61 2.20
N SER A 46 -33.58 6.09 1.41
CA SER A 46 -34.78 5.41 1.92
C SER A 46 -34.54 3.94 2.24
N ASN A 47 -33.48 3.34 1.68
CA ASN A 47 -33.12 1.97 1.97
C ASN A 47 -32.26 1.89 3.25
N PRO A 48 -32.71 1.20 4.32
CA PRO A 48 -31.96 1.09 5.58
C PRO A 48 -30.59 0.40 5.41
N MET A 49 -30.40 -0.42 4.37
CA MET A 49 -29.12 -1.08 4.10
C MET A 49 -28.05 -0.13 3.56
N THR A 50 -28.41 1.04 3.03
CA THR A 50 -27.43 1.97 2.43
C THR A 50 -26.41 2.43 3.47
N GLU A 51 -26.86 2.80 4.67
CA GLU A 51 -25.96 3.18 5.76
C GLU A 51 -25.00 2.04 6.12
N VAL A 52 -25.51 0.81 6.20
CA VAL A 52 -24.72 -0.39 6.49
C VAL A 52 -23.59 -0.57 5.46
N TYR A 53 -23.88 -0.44 4.15
CA TYR A 53 -22.85 -0.53 3.13
C TYR A 53 -21.81 0.60 3.23
N LEU A 54 -22.25 1.83 3.50
CA LEU A 54 -21.33 2.97 3.68
C LEU A 54 -20.41 2.78 4.89
N LEU A 55 -20.95 2.32 6.02
CA LEU A 55 -20.19 1.98 7.23
C LEU A 55 -19.20 0.83 6.99
N PHE A 56 -19.60 -0.19 6.24
CA PHE A 56 -18.69 -1.27 5.82
C PHE A 56 -17.51 -0.74 5.02
N TYR A 57 -17.77 0.15 4.05
CA TYR A 57 -16.69 0.77 3.28
C TYR A 57 -15.81 1.65 4.16
N GLN A 58 -16.38 2.46 5.06
CA GLN A 58 -15.61 3.26 6.01
C GLN A 58 -14.67 2.39 6.87
N ALA A 59 -15.13 1.20 7.30
CA ALA A 59 -14.33 0.28 8.10
C ALA A 59 -13.28 -0.52 7.29
N THR A 60 -13.41 -0.58 5.96
CA THR A 60 -12.61 -1.46 5.11
C THR A 60 -11.59 -0.69 4.25
N LEU A 61 -11.97 0.48 3.75
CA LEU A 61 -11.11 1.32 2.91
C LEU A 61 -9.79 1.77 3.55
N PRO A 62 -9.68 2.00 4.87
CA PRO A 62 -8.40 2.36 5.49
C PRO A 62 -7.28 1.37 5.18
N VAL A 63 -7.58 0.06 5.04
CA VAL A 63 -6.59 -0.96 4.65
C VAL A 63 -5.97 -0.66 3.28
N PHE A 64 -6.79 -0.19 2.33
CA PHE A 64 -6.33 0.20 1.00
C PHE A 64 -5.60 1.54 1.03
N SER A 65 -6.11 2.52 1.78
CA SER A 65 -5.51 3.84 1.87
C SER A 65 -4.13 3.80 2.50
N THR A 66 -3.92 3.02 3.56
CA THR A 66 -2.59 2.83 4.15
C THR A 66 -1.58 2.28 3.14
N PHE A 67 -1.94 1.22 2.42
CA PHE A 67 -1.06 0.64 1.40
C PHE A 67 -0.84 1.60 0.21
N ASN A 68 -1.88 2.31 -0.21
CA ASN A 68 -1.78 3.29 -1.30
C ASN A 68 -0.91 4.50 -0.91
N LEU A 69 -0.89 4.90 0.37
CA LEU A 69 0.03 5.95 0.86
C LEU A 69 1.48 5.54 0.70
N LEU A 70 1.83 4.27 0.95
CA LEU A 70 3.18 3.73 0.70
C LEU A 70 3.55 3.87 -0.78
N LEU A 71 2.68 3.42 -1.68
CA LEU A 71 2.91 3.54 -3.12
C LEU A 71 3.06 5.01 -3.56
N GLN A 72 2.39 5.94 -2.89
CA GLN A 72 2.45 7.36 -3.22
C GLN A 72 3.61 8.12 -2.56
N ARG A 73 4.41 7.47 -1.69
CA ARG A 73 5.57 8.14 -1.05
C ARG A 73 6.56 8.63 -2.10
N GLU A 74 7.11 9.82 -1.83
CA GLU A 74 8.15 10.41 -2.68
C GLU A 74 9.53 9.83 -2.41
N LYS A 75 9.83 9.52 -1.14
CA LYS A 75 11.05 8.84 -0.73
C LYS A 75 11.03 7.38 -1.15
N SER A 76 12.21 6.84 -1.45
CA SER A 76 12.35 5.43 -1.81
C SER A 76 11.76 4.53 -0.73
N SER A 77 10.88 3.62 -1.13
CA SER A 77 10.23 2.68 -0.21
C SER A 77 10.27 1.24 -0.75
N ILE A 78 11.18 0.96 -1.69
CA ILE A 78 11.26 -0.34 -2.39
C ILE A 78 11.51 -1.50 -1.43
N PHE A 79 12.30 -1.28 -0.39
CA PHE A 79 12.64 -2.25 0.65
C PHE A 79 11.44 -2.64 1.53
N LEU A 80 10.41 -1.79 1.62
CA LEU A 80 9.18 -2.07 2.37
C LEU A 80 8.14 -2.82 1.53
N LEU A 81 8.25 -2.78 0.20
CA LEU A 81 7.16 -3.21 -0.69
C LEU A 81 6.76 -4.66 -0.48
N HIS A 82 7.72 -5.57 -0.39
CA HIS A 82 7.42 -7.00 -0.29
C HIS A 82 6.55 -7.30 0.94
N ASP A 83 6.96 -6.81 2.11
CA ASP A 83 6.24 -7.05 3.36
C ASP A 83 4.94 -6.27 3.45
N GLU A 84 4.91 -5.03 2.98
CA GLU A 84 3.70 -4.23 3.00
C GLU A 84 2.63 -4.76 2.04
N ILE A 85 3.01 -5.32 0.89
CA ILE A 85 2.04 -6.03 0.05
C ILE A 85 1.54 -7.29 0.76
N ARG A 86 2.43 -8.08 1.38
CA ARG A 86 2.03 -9.28 2.13
C ARG A 86 1.07 -8.93 3.27
N SER A 87 1.40 -7.89 4.03
CA SER A 87 0.61 -7.33 5.13
C SER A 87 -0.76 -6.85 4.65
N PHE A 88 -0.81 -6.09 3.55
CA PHE A 88 -2.05 -5.63 2.92
C PHE A 88 -2.98 -6.79 2.55
N ILE A 89 -2.46 -7.81 1.86
CA ILE A 89 -3.26 -8.99 1.46
C ILE A 89 -3.73 -9.76 2.70
N ARG A 90 -2.84 -10.01 3.68
CA ARG A 90 -3.20 -10.71 4.92
C ARG A 90 -4.27 -9.96 5.73
N LYS A 91 -4.23 -8.63 5.79
CA LYS A 91 -5.25 -7.79 6.44
C LYS A 91 -6.62 -7.89 5.75
N LEU A 92 -6.66 -8.07 4.42
CA LEU A 92 -7.92 -8.32 3.71
C LEU A 92 -8.44 -9.73 3.99
N LEU A 93 -7.57 -10.74 3.90
CA LEU A 93 -7.90 -12.13 4.17
C LEU A 93 -8.44 -12.35 5.60
N SER A 94 -7.82 -11.73 6.60
CA SER A 94 -8.23 -11.86 8.01
C SER A 94 -9.61 -11.32 8.32
N LYS A 95 -10.21 -10.52 7.41
CA LYS A 95 -11.58 -10.04 7.58
C LYS A 95 -12.64 -11.11 7.33
N PHE A 96 -12.32 -12.17 6.57
CA PHE A 96 -13.29 -13.18 6.17
C PHE A 96 -12.79 -14.63 6.28
N LEU A 97 -11.52 -14.86 6.59
CA LEU A 97 -10.96 -16.19 6.83
C LEU A 97 -10.76 -16.50 8.31
N LYS A 98 -10.89 -17.79 8.64
CA LYS A 98 -10.54 -18.32 9.96
C LYS A 98 -9.03 -18.11 10.21
N PRO A 99 -8.60 -17.74 11.44
CA PRO A 99 -7.18 -17.59 11.76
C PRO A 99 -6.33 -18.82 11.42
N ALA A 100 -6.89 -20.02 11.64
CA ALA A 100 -6.23 -21.29 11.31
C ALA A 100 -5.90 -21.43 9.81
N ALA A 101 -6.70 -20.83 8.91
CA ALA A 101 -6.45 -20.84 7.47
C ALA A 101 -5.37 -19.83 7.03
N LEU A 102 -4.90 -18.96 7.94
CA LEU A 102 -3.86 -17.96 7.68
C LEU A 102 -2.50 -18.33 8.27
N GLN A 103 -2.46 -19.32 9.17
CA GLN A 103 -1.25 -19.71 9.86
C GLN A 103 -0.28 -20.43 8.92
N HIS A 104 0.98 -19.98 8.94
CA HIS A 104 2.13 -20.67 8.33
C HIS A 104 2.01 -20.98 6.83
N GLN A 105 1.15 -20.27 6.10
CA GLN A 105 0.99 -20.44 4.65
C GLN A 105 1.56 -19.26 3.89
N GLU A 106 2.24 -19.59 2.79
CA GLU A 106 2.54 -18.59 1.78
C GLU A 106 1.25 -18.10 1.14
N LEU A 107 1.20 -16.82 0.77
CA LEU A 107 -0.06 -16.20 0.33
C LEU A 107 -0.73 -16.88 -0.86
N HIS A 108 0.06 -17.54 -1.70
CA HIS A 108 -0.45 -18.27 -2.86
C HIS A 108 -1.00 -19.66 -2.53
N GLU A 109 -0.72 -20.19 -1.34
CA GLU A 109 -1.20 -21.49 -0.84
C GLU A 109 -2.53 -21.34 -0.10
N ILE A 110 -2.87 -20.12 0.33
CA ILE A 110 -4.10 -19.85 1.07
C ILE A 110 -5.31 -20.10 0.19
N LEU A 111 -6.10 -21.12 0.54
CA LEU A 111 -7.33 -21.49 -0.15
C LEU A 111 -8.51 -20.60 0.29
N TYR A 112 -8.41 -19.29 0.04
CA TYR A 112 -9.37 -18.30 0.52
C TYR A 112 -10.76 -18.39 -0.12
N LYS A 113 -10.88 -19.10 -1.25
CA LYS A 113 -12.16 -19.34 -1.93
C LYS A 113 -12.91 -20.55 -1.38
N ASP A 114 -12.25 -21.41 -0.61
CA ASP A 114 -12.89 -22.55 0.03
C ASP A 114 -13.81 -22.06 1.16
N PRO A 115 -15.13 -22.30 1.07
CA PRO A 115 -16.07 -21.94 2.14
C PRO A 115 -15.71 -22.54 3.50
N SER A 116 -15.01 -23.69 3.53
CA SER A 116 -14.57 -24.34 4.76
C SER A 116 -13.58 -23.49 5.55
N ASN A 117 -12.81 -22.63 4.87
CA ASN A 117 -11.83 -21.72 5.46
C ASN A 117 -12.43 -20.37 5.86
N GLN A 118 -13.63 -20.05 5.38
CA GLN A 118 -14.28 -18.76 5.62
C GLN A 118 -14.95 -18.71 6.98
N LEU A 119 -14.98 -17.51 7.56
CA LEU A 119 -15.72 -17.22 8.78
C LEU A 119 -17.23 -17.27 8.48
N PRO A 120 -18.05 -17.78 9.41
CA PRO A 120 -19.50 -17.61 9.32
C PRO A 120 -19.86 -16.12 9.40
N GLY A 121 -21.04 -15.74 8.89
CA GLY A 121 -21.47 -14.35 8.72
C GLY A 121 -21.36 -13.50 9.98
N GLU A 122 -21.67 -14.08 11.14
CA GLU A 122 -21.63 -13.44 12.46
C GLU A 122 -20.21 -13.19 12.97
N LYS A 123 -19.20 -13.84 12.35
CA LYS A 123 -17.78 -13.68 12.73
C LYS A 123 -17.00 -12.83 11.72
N LEU A 124 -17.59 -12.42 10.59
CA LEU A 124 -16.94 -11.55 9.61
C LEU A 124 -16.50 -10.20 10.21
N VAL A 125 -15.28 -9.76 9.93
CA VAL A 125 -14.77 -8.46 10.41
C VAL A 125 -15.20 -7.34 9.47
N ILE A 126 -16.46 -6.91 9.62
CA ILE A 126 -17.11 -5.87 8.81
C ILE A 126 -17.03 -4.45 9.41
N GLY A 127 -16.38 -4.31 10.58
CA GLY A 127 -16.35 -3.09 11.38
C GLY A 127 -17.35 -3.08 12.53
N PHE A 128 -16.96 -2.50 13.67
CA PHE A 128 -17.77 -2.48 14.89
C PHE A 128 -19.09 -1.71 14.67
N THR A 129 -19.00 -0.48 14.15
CA THR A 129 -20.17 0.36 13.86
C THR A 129 -21.09 -0.29 12.84
N THR A 130 -20.54 -0.87 11.76
CA THR A 130 -21.31 -1.62 10.76
C THR A 130 -22.12 -2.75 11.40
N ARG A 131 -21.49 -3.54 12.29
CA ARG A 131 -22.16 -4.63 12.99
C ARG A 131 -23.25 -4.12 13.92
N GLY A 132 -22.94 -3.08 14.71
CA GLY A 132 -23.90 -2.47 15.62
C GLY A 132 -25.14 -1.96 14.89
N THR A 133 -24.96 -1.23 13.78
CA THR A 133 -26.07 -0.74 12.94
C THR A 133 -26.86 -1.88 12.32
N LEU A 134 -26.20 -2.92 11.79
CA LEU A 134 -26.86 -4.07 11.20
C LEU A 134 -27.75 -4.80 12.22
N ASN A 135 -27.24 -5.04 13.42
CA ASN A 135 -28.01 -5.69 14.49
C ASN A 135 -29.17 -4.81 14.95
N ARG A 136 -28.93 -3.51 15.16
CA ARG A 136 -29.97 -2.54 15.56
C ARG A 136 -31.14 -2.52 14.57
N LEU A 137 -30.86 -2.49 13.27
CA LEU A 137 -31.89 -2.49 12.22
C LEU A 137 -32.65 -3.82 12.18
N LEU A 138 -31.97 -4.94 12.41
CA LEU A 138 -32.59 -6.26 12.44
C LEU A 138 -33.54 -6.38 13.65
N ASP A 139 -33.08 -5.95 14.83
CA ASP A 139 -33.85 -6.00 16.08
C ASP A 139 -35.09 -5.08 16.03
N ALA A 140 -34.97 -3.94 15.33
CA ALA A 140 -36.08 -3.02 15.10
C ALA A 140 -37.08 -3.50 14.03
N GLY A 141 -36.75 -4.54 13.27
CA GLY A 141 -37.57 -5.02 12.15
C GLY A 141 -37.48 -4.18 10.87
N ASP A 142 -36.55 -3.21 10.82
CA ASP A 142 -36.30 -2.36 9.64
C ASP A 142 -35.66 -3.15 8.49
N ILE A 143 -34.98 -4.26 8.81
CA ILE A 143 -34.40 -5.19 7.84
C ILE A 143 -34.71 -6.64 8.21
N THR A 144 -34.63 -7.52 7.22
CA THR A 144 -34.88 -8.95 7.33
C THR A 144 -33.58 -9.74 7.50
N PRO A 145 -33.64 -10.97 8.07
CA PRO A 145 -32.49 -11.89 8.08
C PRO A 145 -31.93 -12.18 6.68
N GLN A 146 -32.80 -12.19 5.65
CA GLN A 146 -32.36 -12.37 4.26
C GLN A 146 -31.52 -11.18 3.77
N GLN A 147 -31.85 -9.94 4.14
CA GLN A 147 -31.03 -8.77 3.80
C GLN A 147 -29.66 -8.82 4.50
N VAL A 148 -29.62 -9.26 5.76
CA VAL A 148 -28.37 -9.49 6.51
C VAL A 148 -27.49 -10.52 5.79
N GLN A 149 -28.06 -11.67 5.41
CA GLN A 149 -27.34 -12.70 4.68
C GLN A 149 -26.80 -12.19 3.34
N ARG A 150 -27.63 -11.47 2.56
CA ARG A 150 -27.21 -10.87 1.27
C ARG A 150 -26.06 -9.89 1.46
N PHE A 151 -26.11 -9.05 2.50
CA PHE A 151 -25.02 -8.14 2.83
C PHE A 151 -23.73 -8.88 3.18
N GLN A 152 -23.80 -9.92 4.02
CA GLN A 152 -22.63 -10.71 4.39
C GLN A 152 -21.99 -11.38 3.16
N GLN A 153 -22.81 -11.96 2.27
CA GLN A 153 -22.35 -12.53 1.00
C GLN A 153 -21.69 -11.46 0.12
N ALA A 154 -22.28 -10.27 0.00
CA ALA A 154 -21.71 -9.17 -0.75
C ALA A 154 -20.37 -8.68 -0.17
N ALA A 155 -20.26 -8.59 1.17
CA ALA A 155 -19.03 -8.20 1.86
C ALA A 155 -17.90 -9.21 1.62
N VAL A 156 -18.19 -10.51 1.71
CA VAL A 156 -17.22 -11.57 1.38
C VAL A 156 -16.83 -11.51 -0.09
N ALA A 157 -17.80 -11.39 -1.01
CA ALA A 157 -17.52 -11.28 -2.43
C ALA A 157 -16.63 -10.08 -2.78
N PHE A 158 -16.87 -8.93 -2.14
CA PHE A 158 -16.00 -7.75 -2.26
C PHE A 158 -14.57 -8.04 -1.80
N LEU A 159 -14.38 -8.63 -0.62
CA LEU A 159 -13.06 -8.93 -0.06
C LEU A 159 -12.31 -9.98 -0.88
N VAL A 160 -12.99 -11.05 -1.31
CA VAL A 160 -12.45 -12.07 -2.21
C VAL A 160 -11.97 -11.43 -3.51
N ARG A 161 -12.79 -10.55 -4.11
CA ARG A 161 -12.43 -9.88 -5.37
C ARG A 161 -11.25 -8.92 -5.19
N ALA A 162 -11.17 -8.23 -4.05
CA ALA A 162 -10.04 -7.37 -3.72
C ALA A 162 -8.73 -8.17 -3.58
N VAL A 163 -8.77 -9.31 -2.87
CA VAL A 163 -7.62 -10.21 -2.72
C VAL A 163 -7.19 -10.77 -4.08
N GLU A 164 -8.12 -11.27 -4.90
CA GLU A 164 -7.83 -11.75 -6.25
C GLU A 164 -7.13 -10.69 -7.11
N TYR A 165 -7.65 -9.46 -7.06
CA TYR A 165 -7.08 -8.35 -7.80
C TYR A 165 -5.67 -8.01 -7.30
N ALA A 166 -5.48 -7.93 -5.99
CA ALA A 166 -4.19 -7.66 -5.37
C ALA A 166 -3.15 -8.75 -5.73
N MET A 167 -3.48 -10.03 -5.57
CA MET A 167 -2.60 -11.15 -5.94
C MET A 167 -2.26 -11.16 -7.44
N LYS A 168 -3.17 -10.70 -8.30
CA LYS A 168 -2.95 -10.64 -9.75
C LYS A 168 -2.12 -9.45 -10.20
N LYS A 169 -2.23 -8.30 -9.52
CA LYS A 169 -1.69 -7.02 -9.99
C LYS A 169 -0.46 -6.55 -9.25
N LEU A 170 -0.26 -6.98 -8.01
CA LEU A 170 0.90 -6.59 -7.22
C LEU A 170 2.07 -7.55 -7.50
N PRO A 171 3.31 -7.05 -7.51
CA PRO A 171 4.50 -7.82 -7.89
C PRO A 171 4.96 -8.78 -6.78
N MET A 172 4.06 -9.59 -6.24
CA MET A 172 4.29 -10.48 -5.10
C MET A 172 5.40 -11.51 -5.29
N ARG A 173 5.64 -11.90 -6.54
CA ARG A 173 6.64 -12.91 -6.91
C ARG A 173 7.90 -12.28 -7.51
N GLU A 174 7.98 -10.95 -7.54
CA GLU A 174 9.15 -10.26 -8.07
C GLU A 174 10.32 -10.43 -7.09
N PRO A 175 11.40 -11.13 -7.47
CA PRO A 175 12.52 -11.36 -6.56
C PRO A 175 13.21 -10.05 -6.15
N LEU A 176 13.19 -9.04 -7.03
CA LEU A 176 13.82 -7.75 -6.76
C LEU A 176 13.32 -7.09 -5.48
N ILE A 177 12.00 -7.03 -5.28
CA ILE A 177 11.45 -6.37 -4.08
C ILE A 177 11.69 -7.18 -2.82
N LYS A 178 11.85 -8.50 -2.94
CA LYS A 178 12.19 -9.39 -1.83
C LYS A 178 13.65 -9.19 -1.43
N HIS A 179 14.56 -9.22 -2.40
CA HIS A 179 15.98 -8.97 -2.13
C HIS A 179 16.23 -7.53 -1.67
N ALA A 180 15.44 -6.54 -2.09
CA ALA A 180 15.57 -5.16 -1.61
C ALA A 180 15.37 -4.99 -0.08
N MET A 181 14.82 -5.99 0.61
CA MET A 181 14.57 -5.96 2.06
C MET A 181 15.84 -5.79 2.89
N PHE A 182 17.02 -6.18 2.38
CA PHE A 182 18.29 -5.99 3.12
C PHE A 182 18.59 -4.51 3.42
N LEU A 183 17.97 -3.59 2.67
CA LEU A 183 18.12 -2.16 2.95
C LEU A 183 17.43 -1.73 4.24
N ASP A 184 16.38 -2.46 4.66
CA ASP A 184 15.69 -2.21 5.90
C ASP A 184 16.60 -2.55 7.07
N VAL A 185 17.08 -1.50 7.75
CA VAL A 185 17.93 -1.62 8.93
C VAL A 185 17.28 -2.50 9.99
N GLN A 186 15.95 -2.52 10.10
CA GLN A 186 15.25 -3.33 11.09
C GLN A 186 15.27 -4.82 10.76
N GLN A 187 15.37 -5.18 9.48
CA GLN A 187 15.35 -6.57 9.00
C GLN A 187 16.72 -7.11 8.58
N ARG A 188 17.78 -6.30 8.70
CA ARG A 188 19.14 -6.66 8.27
C ARG A 188 19.65 -8.01 8.78
N VAL A 189 19.26 -8.39 10.00
CA VAL A 189 19.69 -9.64 10.65
C VAL A 189 19.02 -10.86 10.01
N GLU A 190 17.84 -10.69 9.42
CA GLU A 190 17.09 -11.76 8.73
C GLU A 190 17.52 -11.93 7.26
N CYS A 191 18.23 -10.95 6.71
CA CYS A 191 18.70 -10.94 5.32
C CYS A 191 20.07 -11.62 5.19
N GLY A 192 20.43 -12.02 3.97
CA GLY A 192 21.74 -12.62 3.67
C GLY A 192 22.50 -11.83 2.61
N VAL A 193 23.81 -12.08 2.48
CA VAL A 193 24.63 -11.47 1.41
C VAL A 193 24.07 -11.75 0.01
N GLU A 194 23.37 -12.87 -0.16
CA GLU A 194 22.66 -13.23 -1.40
C GLU A 194 21.67 -12.15 -1.85
N ASP A 195 21.07 -11.40 -0.91
CA ASP A 195 20.16 -10.30 -1.23
C ASP A 195 20.90 -9.13 -1.89
N ALA A 196 22.13 -8.85 -1.49
CA ALA A 196 22.98 -7.85 -2.14
C ALA A 196 23.55 -8.38 -3.46
N LEU A 197 24.00 -9.64 -3.49
CA LEU A 197 24.55 -10.31 -4.68
C LEU A 197 23.53 -10.41 -5.80
N TYR A 198 22.25 -10.59 -5.48
CA TYR A 198 21.17 -10.53 -6.46
C TYR A 198 21.24 -9.28 -7.35
N PHE A 199 21.54 -8.11 -6.77
CA PHE A 199 21.64 -6.86 -7.52
C PHE A 199 22.93 -6.75 -8.31
N VAL A 200 24.02 -7.31 -7.80
CA VAL A 200 25.30 -7.41 -8.53
C VAL A 200 25.12 -8.24 -9.81
N ASP A 201 24.41 -9.36 -9.70
CA ASP A 201 24.12 -10.25 -10.83
C ASP A 201 23.10 -9.64 -11.79
N ARG A 202 22.11 -8.88 -11.27
CA ARG A 202 21.07 -8.23 -12.08
C ARG A 202 21.55 -6.98 -12.82
N PHE A 203 22.53 -6.26 -12.27
CA PHE A 203 23.03 -4.99 -12.81
C PHE A 203 24.57 -4.96 -12.93
N PRO A 204 25.17 -5.90 -13.68
CA PRO A 204 26.62 -6.10 -13.70
C PRO A 204 27.40 -4.89 -14.24
N GLU A 205 26.82 -4.10 -15.13
CA GLU A 205 27.45 -2.89 -15.68
C GLU A 205 27.52 -1.75 -14.66
N LEU A 206 26.54 -1.67 -13.74
CA LEU A 206 26.46 -0.62 -12.71
C LEU A 206 27.17 -1.03 -11.42
N LEU A 207 27.21 -2.34 -11.15
CA LEU A 207 27.78 -3.00 -9.98
C LEU A 207 28.82 -4.04 -10.41
N PRO A 208 30.03 -3.63 -10.83
CA PRO A 208 31.07 -4.53 -11.31
C PRO A 208 31.77 -5.29 -10.16
N TYR A 209 30.99 -6.01 -9.35
CA TYR A 209 31.43 -6.75 -8.15
C TYR A 209 31.30 -8.26 -8.31
N ASN A 210 31.29 -8.75 -9.55
CA ASN A 210 31.08 -10.17 -9.88
C ASN A 210 32.31 -11.06 -9.65
N GLY A 211 33.50 -10.47 -9.52
CA GLY A 211 34.74 -11.22 -9.29
C GLY A 211 34.75 -11.89 -7.91
N PRO A 212 35.41 -13.05 -7.73
CA PRO A 212 35.48 -13.76 -6.45
C PRO A 212 35.92 -12.87 -5.28
N ASP A 213 37.05 -12.15 -5.45
CA ASP A 213 37.56 -11.22 -4.43
C ASP A 213 36.59 -10.08 -4.10
N GLU A 214 35.76 -9.65 -5.06
CA GLU A 214 34.78 -8.58 -4.84
C GLU A 214 33.56 -9.09 -4.09
N ARG A 215 33.14 -10.34 -4.35
CA ARG A 215 32.07 -11.03 -3.62
C ARG A 215 32.48 -11.31 -2.19
N ASP A 216 33.72 -11.76 -1.95
CA ASP A 216 34.24 -11.99 -0.59
C ASP A 216 34.25 -10.68 0.21
N LYS A 217 34.76 -9.59 -0.37
CA LYS A 217 34.73 -8.26 0.27
C LYS A 217 33.30 -7.79 0.52
N LEU A 218 32.37 -8.00 -0.41
CA LEU A 218 30.96 -7.67 -0.20
C LEU A 218 30.35 -8.49 0.95
N GLY A 219 30.72 -9.78 1.07
CA GLY A 219 30.33 -10.64 2.19
C GLY A 219 30.78 -10.08 3.53
N GLU A 220 32.04 -9.68 3.63
CA GLU A 220 32.57 -9.03 4.84
C GLU A 220 31.85 -7.71 5.16
N GLU A 221 31.63 -6.85 4.15
CA GLU A 221 30.86 -5.62 4.32
C GLU A 221 29.42 -5.90 4.80
N PHE A 222 28.80 -6.98 4.33
CA PHE A 222 27.45 -7.37 4.72
C PHE A 222 27.41 -7.90 6.16
N LEU A 223 28.35 -8.77 6.56
CA LEU A 223 28.46 -9.28 7.92
C LEU A 223 28.70 -8.14 8.93
N ASP A 224 29.56 -7.19 8.56
CA ASP A 224 29.79 -5.98 9.35
C ASP A 224 28.49 -5.15 9.49
N TYR A 225 27.74 -4.97 8.40
CA TYR A 225 26.44 -4.28 8.45
C TYR A 225 25.43 -4.98 9.37
N GLN A 226 25.33 -6.31 9.31
CA GLN A 226 24.40 -7.07 10.15
C GLN A 226 24.72 -6.94 11.64
N SER A 227 26.01 -6.97 11.98
CA SER A 227 26.50 -6.89 13.36
C SER A 227 26.65 -5.46 13.88
N MET A 228 26.51 -4.46 13.02
CA MET A 228 26.64 -3.06 13.41
C MET A 228 25.57 -2.66 14.43
N ASP A 229 26.02 -1.98 15.49
CA ASP A 229 25.14 -1.28 16.42
C ASP A 229 24.61 -0.01 15.75
N ILE A 230 23.31 0.01 15.51
CA ILE A 230 22.62 1.11 14.82
C ILE A 230 21.55 1.64 15.76
N ALA A 231 21.77 2.85 16.26
CA ALA A 231 20.80 3.54 17.09
C ALA A 231 19.51 3.80 16.30
N MET A 232 18.40 3.22 16.75
CA MET A 232 17.09 3.45 16.17
C MET A 232 16.39 4.62 16.86
N PRO A 233 15.71 5.50 16.10
CA PRO A 233 14.89 6.53 16.69
C PRO A 233 13.70 5.90 17.44
N GLU A 234 13.16 6.62 18.44
CA GLU A 234 11.96 6.19 19.17
C GLU A 234 10.76 5.98 18.23
N ASP A 235 10.64 6.81 17.20
CA ASP A 235 9.68 6.63 16.11
C ASP A 235 10.37 6.09 14.86
N PRO A 236 10.18 4.81 14.51
CA PRO A 236 10.68 4.22 13.26
C PRO A 236 10.33 4.99 11.99
N ALA A 237 9.20 5.70 11.96
CA ALA A 237 8.76 6.45 10.80
C ALA A 237 9.67 7.66 10.49
N THR A 238 10.45 8.10 11.47
CA THR A 238 11.41 9.21 11.32
C THR A 238 12.77 8.77 10.78
N PHE A 239 13.01 7.46 10.68
CA PHE A 239 14.30 6.96 10.21
C PHE A 239 14.51 7.28 8.73
N ASP A 240 15.52 8.10 8.46
CA ASP A 240 15.87 8.47 7.09
C ASP A 240 16.84 7.45 6.49
N ILE A 241 16.26 6.51 5.74
CA ILE A 241 16.98 5.41 5.10
C ILE A 241 18.00 5.90 4.05
N GLU A 242 17.67 6.98 3.34
CA GLU A 242 18.55 7.53 2.29
C GLU A 242 19.77 8.20 2.93
N ASN A 243 19.54 8.96 4.01
CA ASN A 243 20.64 9.55 4.79
C ASN A 243 21.48 8.48 5.48
N PHE A 244 20.87 7.41 6.01
CA PHE A 244 21.60 6.28 6.58
C PHE A 244 22.57 5.67 5.56
N TRP A 245 22.09 5.28 4.38
CA TRP A 245 22.94 4.72 3.33
C TRP A 245 23.94 5.73 2.75
N GLY A 246 23.62 7.04 2.79
CA GLY A 246 24.56 8.12 2.50
C GLY A 246 25.74 8.18 3.50
N ASN A 247 25.44 8.02 4.79
CA ASN A 247 26.44 7.97 5.85
C ASN A 247 27.27 6.68 5.78
N MET A 248 26.63 5.53 5.50
CA MET A 248 27.31 4.25 5.27
C MET A 248 28.38 4.37 4.17
N ALA A 249 28.04 5.04 3.06
CA ALA A 249 28.98 5.25 1.96
C ALA A 249 30.20 6.10 2.34
N SER A 250 30.07 6.95 3.36
CA SER A 250 31.12 7.88 3.81
C SER A 250 31.99 7.29 4.92
N MET A 251 31.59 6.15 5.50
CA MET A 251 32.33 5.51 6.58
C MET A 251 33.65 4.92 6.11
N LYS A 252 34.69 5.14 6.93
CA LYS A 252 36.05 4.63 6.70
C LYS A 252 36.45 3.69 7.82
N ASN A 253 37.19 2.65 7.47
CA ASN A 253 37.87 1.81 8.44
C ASN A 253 38.93 2.64 9.17
N LYS A 254 38.91 2.60 10.51
CA LYS A 254 39.77 3.46 11.35
C LYS A 254 41.26 3.15 11.20
N VAL A 255 41.61 1.93 10.80
CA VAL A 255 43.01 1.48 10.66
C VAL A 255 43.50 1.73 9.23
N THR A 256 42.76 1.24 8.22
CA THR A 256 43.22 1.31 6.83
C THR A 256 42.88 2.63 6.14
N GLY A 257 41.94 3.42 6.69
CA GLY A 257 41.43 4.64 6.07
C GLY A 257 40.58 4.39 4.81
N MET A 258 40.43 3.14 4.38
CA MET A 258 39.64 2.73 3.22
C MET A 258 38.13 2.74 3.55
N SER A 259 37.30 2.76 2.51
CA SER A 259 35.84 2.67 2.70
C SER A 259 35.46 1.39 3.43
N ARG A 260 34.62 1.51 4.48
CA ARG A 260 34.14 0.37 5.27
C ARG A 260 33.00 -0.38 4.58
N PHE A 261 32.14 0.32 3.84
CA PHE A 261 30.94 -0.22 3.19
C PHE A 261 30.84 0.21 1.72
N GLY A 262 31.96 0.19 1.00
CA GLY A 262 32.07 0.78 -0.33
C GLY A 262 31.19 0.12 -1.39
N ARG A 263 31.13 -1.22 -1.38
CA ARG A 263 30.32 -2.02 -2.32
C ARG A 263 28.87 -2.01 -1.90
N LEU A 264 28.61 -2.34 -0.63
CA LEU A 264 27.26 -2.46 -0.09
C LEU A 264 26.49 -1.15 -0.22
N SER A 265 27.12 -0.02 0.10
CA SER A 265 26.48 1.29 -0.03
C SER A 265 26.23 1.69 -1.49
N ARG A 266 27.05 1.20 -2.43
CA ARG A 266 26.83 1.44 -3.87
C ARG A 266 25.66 0.63 -4.40
N ILE A 267 25.51 -0.62 -3.94
CA ILE A 267 24.33 -1.43 -4.21
C ILE A 267 23.09 -0.74 -3.62
N ALA A 268 23.14 -0.33 -2.35
CA ALA A 268 22.03 0.35 -1.70
C ALA A 268 21.58 1.61 -2.44
N LYS A 269 22.52 2.46 -2.84
CA LYS A 269 22.22 3.65 -3.66
C LYS A 269 21.53 3.30 -4.97
N LEU A 270 21.98 2.26 -5.67
CA LEU A 270 21.33 1.82 -6.91
C LEU A 270 19.90 1.33 -6.65
N VAL A 271 19.69 0.52 -5.61
CA VAL A 271 18.37 -0.03 -5.29
C VAL A 271 17.42 1.06 -4.84
N LEU A 272 17.88 2.04 -4.05
CA LEU A 272 17.06 3.15 -3.57
C LEU A 272 16.58 4.08 -4.69
N VAL A 273 17.29 4.16 -5.83
CA VAL A 273 16.82 4.96 -6.98
C VAL A 273 15.86 4.21 -7.90
N LEU A 274 15.60 2.93 -7.66
CA LEU A 274 14.60 2.17 -8.41
C LEU A 274 13.19 2.66 -8.06
N PRO A 275 12.32 2.85 -9.06
CA PRO A 275 10.94 3.26 -8.80
C PRO A 275 10.19 2.15 -8.04
N HIS A 276 9.52 2.50 -6.95
CA HIS A 276 8.72 1.56 -6.17
C HIS A 276 7.23 1.62 -6.55
N SER A 277 6.82 2.60 -7.37
CA SER A 277 5.46 2.64 -7.90
C SER A 277 5.34 3.40 -9.24
N ASN A 278 4.18 3.25 -9.88
CA ASN A 278 3.83 4.08 -11.03
C ASN A 278 3.66 5.56 -10.66
N ALA A 279 3.49 5.92 -9.38
CA ALA A 279 3.39 7.31 -8.97
C ALA A 279 4.70 8.08 -9.23
N ASP A 280 5.85 7.39 -9.18
CA ASP A 280 7.15 7.97 -9.55
C ASP A 280 7.17 8.35 -11.03
N ALA A 281 6.76 7.41 -11.89
CA ALA A 281 6.66 7.64 -13.34
C ALA A 281 5.63 8.74 -13.67
N GLU A 282 4.44 8.68 -13.07
CA GLU A 282 3.40 9.71 -13.25
C GLU A 282 3.87 11.09 -12.78
N ARG A 283 4.64 11.19 -11.69
CA ARG A 283 5.24 12.44 -11.24
C ARG A 283 6.26 12.97 -12.25
N VAL A 284 7.18 12.13 -12.73
CA VAL A 284 8.14 12.51 -13.76
C VAL A 284 7.41 12.97 -15.03
N PHE A 285 6.40 12.23 -15.49
CA PHE A 285 5.59 12.61 -16.64
C PHE A 285 4.76 13.88 -16.38
N SER A 286 4.28 14.11 -15.16
CA SER A 286 3.60 15.35 -14.78
C SER A 286 4.56 16.54 -14.81
N VAL A 287 5.80 16.40 -14.35
CA VAL A 287 6.83 17.44 -14.45
C VAL A 287 7.18 17.72 -15.91
N VAL A 288 7.33 16.68 -16.74
CA VAL A 288 7.56 16.83 -18.18
C VAL A 288 6.37 17.51 -18.87
N GLY A 289 5.13 17.15 -18.50
CA GLY A 289 3.91 17.79 -18.99
C GLY A 289 3.78 19.25 -18.56
N LEU A 290 4.15 19.58 -17.32
CA LEU A 290 4.23 20.94 -16.80
C LEU A 290 5.32 21.76 -17.51
N ASN A 291 6.45 21.15 -17.85
CA ASN A 291 7.51 21.81 -18.61
C ASN A 291 7.06 22.09 -20.05
N LYS A 292 6.33 21.18 -20.71
CA LYS A 292 5.72 21.45 -22.02
C LYS A 292 4.68 22.57 -21.98
N THR A 293 3.99 22.77 -20.85
CA THR A 293 2.98 23.84 -20.70
C THR A 293 3.55 25.15 -20.17
N LYS A 294 4.65 25.14 -19.42
CA LYS A 294 5.34 26.35 -18.92
C LYS A 294 6.34 26.94 -19.92
N THR A 295 7.02 26.11 -20.71
CA THR A 295 7.98 26.59 -21.72
C THR A 295 7.29 27.23 -22.94
N VAL A 296 6.00 26.95 -23.17
CA VAL A 296 5.22 27.62 -24.23
C VAL A 296 4.86 29.07 -23.86
N TRP A 297 4.70 29.38 -22.57
CA TRP A 297 4.40 30.76 -22.13
C TRP A 297 5.64 31.65 -21.98
N LEU A 298 6.79 31.09 -21.56
CA LEU A 298 8.01 31.91 -21.40
C LEU A 298 8.73 32.23 -22.72
N LEU A 299 8.54 31.43 -23.79
CA LEU A 299 9.12 31.71 -25.11
C LEU A 299 8.30 32.69 -25.96
N MET A 300 7.02 32.93 -25.63
CA MET A 300 6.19 33.92 -26.34
C MET A 300 6.36 35.36 -25.83
N GLU A 301 6.87 35.57 -24.60
CA GLU A 301 7.08 36.93 -24.05
C GLU A 301 8.48 37.53 -24.36
N LEU A 302 9.39 36.78 -24.99
CA LEU A 302 10.74 37.26 -25.35
C LEU A 302 10.97 37.49 -26.85
N CYS A 303 9.93 37.39 -27.68
CA CYS A 303 10.01 37.60 -29.14
C CYS A 303 9.19 38.79 -29.66
N HIS A 304 8.99 39.84 -28.87
CA HIS A 304 8.58 41.15 -29.40
C HIS A 304 9.52 42.27 -28.92
N PRO A 305 10.56 42.58 -29.71
CA PRO A 305 11.09 43.93 -29.80
C PRO A 305 10.80 44.51 -31.19
N SER A 306 10.23 45.72 -31.18
CA SER A 306 9.95 46.63 -32.32
C SER A 306 8.70 46.33 -33.15
#